data_AF-A0A5R2N8C8-F1
#
_entry.id   AF-A0A5R2N8C8-F1
#
_cell.length_a   1.000
_cell.length_b   1.000
_cell.length_c   1.000
_cell.angle_alpha   90.00
_cell.angle_beta   90.00
_cell.angle_gamma   90.00
#
_symmetry.space_group_name_H-M   'P 1'
#
loop_
_entity.id
_entity.type
_entity.pdbx_description
1 polymer ?
#
loop_
_entity_poly.entity_id
_entity_poly.type
_entity_poly.pdbx_seq_one_letter_code
_entity_poly.pdbx_strand_id
1 'polypeptide(L)'
;MRELPQGPTPPRNGDAIETDLLLSRRAVLSGAGALALLGVAGCSTSGGGGLPALQLDDTVTGSVPIRPSISVDKNITSADVMYAALTDNGFNVPEVPYLKVKPEFRRQIVVDTTGEAPGTIVVHLKERMLYLVQPGGDAIRYGVGIGKDGFRWSGRANI
;
A
#
# COMPACT_ATOMS: atom_id res chain seq x y z
N MET A 1 -45.60 -24.15 37.97
CA MET A 1 -45.88 -25.59 37.79
C MET A 1 -46.33 -25.86 36.36
N ARG A 2 -45.42 -26.35 35.52
CA ARG A 2 -45.62 -27.26 34.38
C ARG A 2 -44.23 -27.61 33.86
N GLU A 3 -43.82 -28.85 34.07
CA GLU A 3 -42.53 -29.42 33.69
C GLU A 3 -42.62 -30.19 32.36
N LEU A 4 -41.49 -30.19 31.62
CA LEU A 4 -40.94 -31.21 30.69
C LEU A 4 -41.61 -31.43 29.31
N PRO A 5 -40.86 -31.85 28.25
CA PRO A 5 -39.67 -32.72 28.28
C PRO A 5 -38.39 -32.25 27.54
N GLN A 6 -37.29 -32.87 27.97
CA GLN A 6 -35.89 -32.70 27.54
C GLN A 6 -35.62 -33.34 26.17
N GLY A 7 -34.90 -32.64 25.31
CA GLY A 7 -34.32 -33.19 24.07
C GLY A 7 -32.99 -33.90 24.33
N PRO A 8 -32.58 -34.83 23.43
CA PRO A 8 -31.45 -35.73 23.65
C PRO A 8 -30.08 -35.03 23.61
N THR A 9 -29.19 -35.56 24.45
CA THR A 9 -27.80 -35.17 24.74
C THR A 9 -26.84 -35.24 23.53
N PRO A 10 -25.82 -34.38 23.46
CA PRO A 10 -24.75 -34.47 22.46
C PRO A 10 -23.84 -35.70 22.71
N PRO A 11 -23.25 -36.30 21.65
CA PRO A 11 -22.35 -37.43 21.80
C PRO A 11 -21.03 -37.05 22.49
N ARG A 12 -20.58 -38.02 23.28
CA ARG A 12 -19.44 -38.02 24.20
C ARG A 12 -18.12 -38.22 23.46
N ASN A 13 -17.12 -37.42 23.81
CA ASN A 13 -15.71 -37.62 23.42
C ASN A 13 -15.15 -38.93 24.00
N GLY A 14 -14.39 -39.65 23.18
CA GLY A 14 -13.45 -40.71 23.58
C GLY A 14 -13.53 -41.94 22.69
N ASP A 15 -12.60 -42.08 21.74
CA ASP A 15 -11.56 -43.13 21.77
C ASP A 15 -10.71 -43.15 20.47
N ALA A 16 -9.38 -43.33 20.67
CA ALA A 16 -8.33 -43.79 19.74
C ALA A 16 -8.15 -43.03 18.40
N ILE A 17 -7.11 -42.21 18.19
CA ILE A 17 -5.73 -42.61 17.85
C ILE A 17 -5.69 -43.78 16.86
N GLU A 18 -5.71 -43.50 15.56
CA GLU A 18 -4.91 -44.29 14.62
C GLU A 18 -4.47 -43.42 13.44
N THR A 19 -3.18 -43.51 13.20
CA THR A 19 -2.38 -42.89 12.15
C THR A 19 -2.84 -43.32 10.77
N ASP A 20 -2.98 -42.38 9.84
CA ASP A 20 -2.56 -42.66 8.46
C ASP A 20 -2.07 -41.41 7.73
N LEU A 21 -0.77 -41.21 7.86
CA LEU A 21 0.07 -40.45 6.96
C LEU A 21 0.04 -41.12 5.57
N LEU A 22 -0.89 -40.73 4.71
CA LEU A 22 -0.77 -40.97 3.27
C LEU A 22 0.00 -39.82 2.61
N LEU A 23 1.22 -39.62 3.11
CA LEU A 23 2.27 -38.91 2.39
C LEU A 23 2.73 -39.82 1.26
N SER A 24 2.26 -39.51 0.06
CA SER A 24 2.60 -40.22 -1.16
C SER A 24 4.11 -40.21 -1.38
N ARG A 25 4.62 -41.44 -1.45
CA ARG A 25 5.98 -41.88 -1.60
C ARG A 25 6.62 -41.38 -2.91
N ARG A 26 7.91 -41.07 -2.82
CA ARG A 26 8.93 -41.46 -3.82
C ARG A 26 8.71 -40.98 -5.26
N ALA A 27 9.08 -39.75 -5.49
CA ALA A 27 9.96 -39.31 -6.59
C ALA A 27 9.99 -37.81 -6.42
N VAL A 28 10.94 -37.23 -5.69
CA VAL A 28 12.12 -36.66 -6.33
C VAL A 28 13.24 -36.66 -5.28
N LEU A 29 13.97 -37.76 -5.18
CA LEU A 29 15.37 -37.78 -4.71
C LEU A 29 16.18 -38.09 -5.96
N SER A 30 17.17 -37.24 -6.29
CA SER A 30 18.39 -37.48 -7.09
C SER A 30 18.64 -36.34 -8.07
N GLY A 31 19.54 -35.42 -7.73
CA GLY A 31 19.99 -34.38 -8.64
C GLY A 31 21.09 -33.49 -8.10
N ALA A 32 22.02 -34.06 -7.31
CA ALA A 32 23.29 -33.40 -7.04
C ALA A 32 24.18 -33.56 -8.29
N GLY A 33 24.64 -32.45 -8.86
CA GLY A 33 25.56 -32.44 -9.99
C GLY A 33 26.30 -31.11 -10.05
N ALA A 34 27.48 -31.06 -9.42
CA ALA A 34 28.47 -30.00 -9.58
C ALA A 34 29.21 -30.14 -10.93
N LEU A 35 30.01 -29.11 -11.28
CA LEU A 35 30.90 -28.89 -12.46
C LEU A 35 30.29 -27.88 -13.46
N ALA A 36 30.98 -26.89 -14.04
CA ALA A 36 32.41 -26.63 -14.20
C ALA A 36 32.69 -25.13 -14.44
N LEU A 37 33.93 -24.72 -14.14
CA LEU A 37 34.54 -23.42 -14.39
C LEU A 37 34.99 -23.27 -15.87
N LEU A 38 34.49 -22.26 -16.58
CA LEU A 38 35.05 -21.62 -17.79
C LEU A 38 34.49 -20.17 -17.78
N GLY A 39 35.24 -19.07 -17.65
CA GLY A 39 36.42 -18.70 -18.41
C GLY A 39 36.03 -17.76 -19.56
N VAL A 40 35.60 -16.52 -19.28
CA VAL A 40 35.50 -15.44 -20.29
C VAL A 40 36.38 -14.28 -19.85
N ALA A 41 37.46 -14.08 -20.59
CA ALA A 41 38.27 -12.88 -20.56
C ALA A 41 37.49 -11.76 -21.27
N GLY A 42 37.19 -10.69 -20.54
CA GLY A 42 36.68 -9.44 -21.11
C GLY A 42 37.80 -8.40 -21.13
N CYS A 43 38.43 -8.18 -22.28
CA CYS A 43 39.26 -7.01 -22.52
C CYS A 43 38.36 -5.91 -23.10
N SER A 44 38.13 -4.82 -22.36
CA SER A 44 37.67 -3.55 -22.94
C SER A 44 38.77 -2.52 -22.75
N THR A 45 39.44 -2.21 -23.86
CA THR A 45 40.47 -1.19 -23.98
C THR A 45 39.84 0.19 -24.12
N SER A 46 40.47 1.15 -23.44
CA SER A 46 40.63 2.57 -23.79
C SER A 46 39.41 3.43 -24.11
N GLY A 47 39.21 4.43 -23.25
CA GLY A 47 39.37 5.82 -23.69
C GLY A 47 38.07 6.57 -23.96
N GLY A 48 37.73 7.48 -23.04
CA GLY A 48 36.69 8.47 -23.25
C GLY A 48 36.52 9.33 -22.01
N GLY A 49 37.38 10.34 -21.86
CA GLY A 49 37.21 11.35 -20.82
C GLY A 49 35.91 12.14 -21.05
N GLY A 50 35.29 12.58 -19.97
CA GLY A 50 34.16 13.50 -20.06
C GLY A 50 33.24 13.50 -18.85
N LEU A 51 33.53 14.43 -17.94
CA LEU A 51 32.65 15.01 -16.92
C LEU A 51 32.50 14.23 -15.60
N PRO A 52 32.79 14.86 -14.44
CA PRO A 52 32.34 14.33 -13.16
C PRO A 52 30.81 14.44 -13.13
N ALA A 53 30.12 13.30 -13.26
CA ALA A 53 28.76 13.21 -12.77
C ALA A 53 28.82 13.56 -11.28
N LEU A 54 28.03 14.56 -10.88
CA LEU A 54 27.73 14.82 -9.48
C LEU A 54 27.15 13.52 -8.91
N GLN A 55 28.01 12.76 -8.25
CA GLN A 55 27.69 11.56 -7.53
C GLN A 55 26.86 12.03 -6.33
N LEU A 56 25.53 11.96 -6.44
CA LEU A 56 24.69 12.01 -5.25
C LEU A 56 25.01 10.74 -4.48
N ASP A 57 25.80 10.89 -3.41
CA ASP A 57 26.06 9.82 -2.47
C ASP A 57 24.73 9.39 -1.82
N ASP A 58 24.12 8.31 -2.32
CA ASP A 58 22.99 7.60 -1.69
C ASP A 58 23.43 6.84 -0.42
N THR A 59 24.41 7.37 0.31
CA THR A 59 24.82 6.82 1.61
C THR A 59 23.95 7.47 2.70
N VAL A 60 22.67 7.10 2.74
CA VAL A 60 21.80 7.46 3.85
C VAL A 60 22.26 6.70 5.10
N THR A 61 23.00 7.41 5.95
CA THR A 61 23.30 6.97 7.31
C THR A 61 21.99 7.01 8.09
N GLY A 62 21.42 5.83 8.34
CA GLY A 62 20.24 5.67 9.16
C GLY A 62 19.35 4.56 8.62
N SER A 63 19.20 3.51 9.41
CA SER A 63 18.28 2.39 9.23
C SER A 63 16.81 2.85 9.19
N VAL A 64 16.43 3.55 8.13
CA VAL A 64 15.04 3.66 7.70
C VAL A 64 14.81 2.40 6.85
N PRO A 65 13.86 1.51 7.19
CA PRO A 65 13.52 0.42 6.30
C PRO A 65 13.13 1.06 4.97
N ILE A 66 13.87 0.73 3.91
CA ILE A 66 13.53 1.06 2.53
C ILE A 66 12.17 0.42 2.30
N ARG A 67 11.10 1.17 2.58
CA ARG A 67 9.80 0.84 2.02
C ARG A 67 10.04 0.91 0.51
N PRO A 68 9.87 -0.18 -0.24
CA PRO A 68 9.86 -0.06 -1.70
C PRO A 68 8.91 1.08 -2.02
N SER A 69 9.27 1.95 -2.97
CA SER A 69 8.40 3.04 -3.38
C SER A 69 7.11 2.42 -3.92
N ILE A 70 6.16 2.25 -3.00
CA ILE A 70 4.77 1.91 -3.24
C ILE A 70 4.34 2.85 -4.34
N SER A 71 3.57 2.33 -5.30
CA SER A 71 3.10 3.02 -6.50
C SER A 71 2.41 4.33 -6.11
N VAL A 72 3.21 5.38 -5.90
CA VAL A 72 2.76 6.73 -5.70
C VAL A 72 2.07 7.07 -6.99
N ASP A 73 0.77 7.37 -6.90
CA ASP A 73 0.02 7.93 -8.01
C ASP A 73 0.91 8.96 -8.72
N LYS A 74 1.21 8.72 -9.99
CA LYS A 74 2.13 9.55 -10.79
C LYS A 74 1.69 11.03 -10.80
N ASN A 75 0.43 11.29 -10.47
CA ASN A 75 -0.15 12.62 -10.37
C ASN A 75 0.09 13.28 -8.99
N ILE A 76 0.77 12.64 -8.03
CA ILE A 76 1.28 13.26 -6.82
C ILE A 76 2.67 13.81 -7.10
N THR A 77 2.78 15.13 -7.24
CA THR A 77 4.04 15.83 -7.45
C THR A 77 4.17 16.98 -6.45
N SER A 78 5.05 17.94 -6.72
CA SER A 78 5.17 19.17 -5.96
C SER A 78 3.83 19.94 -5.95
N ALA A 79 3.53 20.61 -4.84
CA ALA A 79 2.25 21.29 -4.65
C ALA A 79 2.04 22.40 -5.69
N ASP A 80 3.11 23.09 -6.07
CA ASP A 80 3.16 24.09 -7.15
C ASP A 80 2.67 23.52 -8.48
N VAL A 81 3.10 22.31 -8.87
CA VAL A 81 2.63 21.68 -10.11
C VAL A 81 1.20 21.15 -9.97
N MET A 82 0.85 20.52 -8.84
CA MET A 82 -0.49 19.97 -8.62
C MET A 82 -1.59 21.04 -8.58
N TYR A 83 -1.28 22.24 -8.08
CA TYR A 83 -2.23 23.34 -7.92
C TYR A 83 -2.03 24.48 -8.93
N ALA A 84 -1.16 24.29 -9.93
CA ALA A 84 -0.94 25.24 -11.01
C ALA A 84 -2.22 25.51 -11.82
N ALA A 85 -2.27 26.67 -12.48
CA ALA A 85 -3.29 26.94 -13.47
C ALA A 85 -3.23 25.92 -14.61
N LEU A 86 -4.39 25.46 -15.08
CA LEU A 86 -4.48 24.51 -16.18
C LEU A 86 -5.72 24.76 -17.04
N THR A 87 -5.68 24.32 -18.30
CA THR A 87 -6.86 24.30 -19.17
C THR A 87 -7.34 22.87 -19.32
N ASP A 88 -8.56 22.60 -18.89
CA ASP A 88 -9.20 21.29 -19.00
C ASP A 88 -10.46 21.39 -19.86
N ASN A 89 -10.51 20.63 -20.95
CA ASN A 89 -11.64 20.57 -21.88
C ASN A 89 -12.21 21.95 -22.29
N GLY A 90 -11.33 22.93 -22.52
CA GLY A 90 -11.70 24.31 -22.89
C GLY A 90 -12.04 25.23 -21.72
N PHE A 91 -12.07 24.74 -20.48
CA PHE A 91 -12.21 25.54 -19.27
C PHE A 91 -10.85 25.94 -18.71
N ASN A 92 -10.66 27.23 -18.46
CA ASN A 92 -9.45 27.74 -17.81
C ASN A 92 -9.65 27.70 -16.28
N VAL A 93 -8.90 26.83 -15.62
CA VAL A 93 -8.86 26.69 -14.17
C VAL A 93 -7.68 27.50 -13.64
N PRO A 94 -7.92 28.58 -12.87
CA PRO A 94 -6.83 29.39 -12.32
C PRO A 94 -6.06 28.63 -11.24
N GLU A 95 -4.84 29.09 -10.98
CA GLU A 95 -4.00 28.55 -9.90
C GLU A 95 -4.70 28.63 -8.54
N VAL A 96 -4.61 27.55 -7.77
CA VAL A 96 -5.13 27.50 -6.40
C VAL A 96 -4.03 27.96 -5.45
N PRO A 97 -4.24 29.03 -4.64
CA PRO A 97 -3.23 29.54 -3.72
C PRO A 97 -3.07 28.65 -2.48
N TYR A 98 -2.46 27.47 -2.66
CA TYR A 98 -2.34 26.43 -1.65
C TYR A 98 -1.53 26.85 -0.41
N LEU A 99 -0.73 27.91 -0.50
CA LEU A 99 -0.03 28.52 0.63
C LEU A 99 -0.98 29.12 1.67
N LYS A 100 -2.22 29.45 1.29
CA LYS A 100 -3.27 29.90 2.22
C LYS A 100 -3.91 28.73 2.99
N VAL A 101 -3.68 27.49 2.54
CA VAL A 101 -4.15 26.28 3.21
C VAL A 101 -3.06 25.80 4.14
N LYS A 102 -3.41 25.53 5.41
CA LYS A 102 -2.45 25.01 6.38
C LYS A 102 -1.83 23.69 5.86
N PRO A 103 -0.53 23.46 6.08
CA PRO A 103 0.15 22.27 5.57
C PRO A 103 -0.54 20.94 5.92
N GLU A 104 -1.12 20.85 7.11
CA GLU A 104 -1.84 19.68 7.63
C GLU A 104 -3.02 19.22 6.76
N PHE A 105 -3.72 20.17 6.11
CA PHE A 105 -4.90 19.93 5.27
C PHE A 105 -4.58 19.81 3.77
N ARG A 106 -3.31 19.98 3.37
CA ARG A 106 -2.90 19.77 1.98
C ARG A 106 -2.87 18.27 1.66
N ARG A 107 -2.91 17.94 0.37
CA ARG A 107 -2.74 16.56 -0.13
C ARG A 107 -1.42 15.98 0.35
N GLN A 108 -1.44 14.83 1.01
CA GLN A 108 -0.25 14.14 1.52
C GLN A 108 -0.39 12.63 1.37
N ILE A 109 0.72 11.94 1.11
CA ILE A 109 0.77 10.48 1.17
C ILE A 109 1.07 10.08 2.61
N VAL A 110 0.29 9.15 3.13
CA VAL A 110 0.40 8.64 4.50
C VAL A 110 0.29 7.13 4.48
N VAL A 111 0.77 6.48 5.54
CA VAL A 111 0.52 5.04 5.73
C VAL A 111 -0.97 4.81 5.94
N ASP A 112 -1.54 3.84 5.24
CA ASP A 112 -2.93 3.46 5.44
C ASP A 112 -3.10 2.66 6.74
N THR A 113 -4.01 3.12 7.58
CA THR A 113 -4.43 2.46 8.82
C THR A 113 -5.90 2.07 8.81
N THR A 114 -6.60 2.30 7.69
CA THR A 114 -8.04 2.09 7.57
C THR A 114 -8.40 0.61 7.40
N GLY A 115 -7.50 -0.19 6.82
CA GLY A 115 -7.70 -1.62 6.57
C GLY A 115 -8.71 -1.91 5.45
N GLU A 116 -9.06 -0.89 4.66
CA GLU A 116 -10.01 -0.99 3.57
C GLU A 116 -9.33 -1.43 2.26
N ALA A 117 -10.12 -1.85 1.27
CA ALA A 117 -9.57 -2.25 -0.02
C ALA A 117 -9.06 -1.01 -0.81
N PRO A 118 -7.99 -1.14 -1.62
CA PRO A 118 -7.53 -0.08 -2.52
C PRO A 118 -8.64 0.47 -3.40
N GLY A 119 -8.67 1.79 -3.59
CA GLY A 119 -9.74 2.52 -4.29
C GLY A 119 -10.91 2.92 -3.39
N THR A 120 -10.92 2.50 -2.12
CA THR A 120 -11.93 2.93 -1.15
C THR A 120 -11.63 4.34 -0.65
N ILE A 121 -12.67 5.15 -0.48
CA ILE A 121 -12.61 6.46 0.16
C ILE A 121 -13.11 6.32 1.60
N VAL A 122 -12.27 6.69 2.56
CA VAL A 122 -12.60 6.66 3.99
C VAL A 122 -12.60 8.08 4.53
N VAL A 123 -13.69 8.49 5.17
CA VAL A 123 -13.82 9.85 5.71
C VAL A 123 -13.83 9.82 7.24
N HIS A 124 -12.82 10.43 7.85
CA HIS A 124 -12.72 10.58 9.31
C HIS A 124 -13.26 11.96 9.73
N LEU A 125 -14.53 12.00 10.14
CA LEU A 125 -15.23 13.25 10.45
C LEU A 125 -14.60 14.05 11.62
N LYS A 126 -14.04 13.35 12.62
CA LYS A 126 -13.40 14.00 13.79
C LYS A 126 -12.16 14.80 13.40
N GLU A 127 -11.36 14.23 12.50
CA GLU A 127 -10.11 14.83 12.00
C GLU A 127 -10.36 15.78 10.82
N ARG A 128 -11.54 15.70 10.19
CA ARG A 128 -11.89 16.42 8.95
C ARG A 128 -10.94 16.04 7.81
N MET A 129 -10.64 14.75 7.73
CA MET A 129 -9.74 14.17 6.74
C MET A 129 -10.47 13.12 5.90
N LEU A 130 -10.12 13.07 4.63
CA LEU A 130 -10.48 12.03 3.68
C LEU A 130 -9.23 11.27 3.28
N TYR A 131 -9.33 9.95 3.23
CA TYR A 131 -8.27 9.04 2.87
C TYR A 131 -8.70 8.24 1.64
N LEU A 132 -7.94 8.36 0.55
CA LEU A 132 -8.06 7.49 -0.62
C LEU A 132 -7.06 6.36 -0.47
N VAL A 133 -7.55 5.15 -0.24
CA VAL A 133 -6.71 3.97 -0.02
C VAL A 133 -6.01 3.58 -1.31
N GLN A 134 -4.68 3.47 -1.25
CA GLN A 134 -3.84 3.06 -2.36
C GLN A 134 -3.42 1.60 -2.21
N PRO A 135 -3.07 0.91 -3.33
CA PRO A 135 -2.35 -0.34 -3.23
C PRO A 135 -1.00 -0.13 -2.53
N GLY A 136 -0.51 -1.15 -1.83
CA GLY A 136 0.81 -1.13 -1.18
C GLY A 136 0.84 -0.62 0.27
N GLY A 137 -0.32 -0.33 0.88
CA GLY A 137 -0.42 0.02 2.30
C GLY A 137 -0.25 1.52 2.60
N ASP A 138 -0.39 2.35 1.57
CA ASP A 138 -0.44 3.81 1.69
C ASP A 138 -1.86 4.32 1.38
N ALA A 139 -2.12 5.57 1.75
CA ALA A 139 -3.33 6.31 1.41
C ALA A 139 -2.97 7.77 1.08
N ILE A 140 -3.77 8.40 0.23
CA ILE A 140 -3.70 9.84 0.03
C ILE A 140 -4.67 10.52 0.99
N ARG A 141 -4.13 11.38 1.86
CA ARG A 141 -4.89 12.20 2.80
C ARG A 141 -5.22 13.56 2.19
N TYR A 142 -6.47 13.99 2.37
CA TYR A 142 -7.00 15.30 1.98
C TYR A 142 -7.70 15.96 3.17
N GLY A 143 -7.48 17.26 3.37
CA GLY A 143 -8.33 18.05 4.25
C GLY A 143 -9.68 18.31 3.60
N VAL A 144 -10.77 18.12 4.35
CA VAL A 144 -12.13 18.30 3.85
C VAL A 144 -12.98 19.21 4.73
N GLY A 145 -13.78 20.07 4.09
CA GLY A 145 -14.80 20.86 4.76
C GLY A 145 -16.10 20.07 4.85
N ILE A 146 -16.52 19.72 6.06
CA ILE A 146 -17.75 18.95 6.30
C ILE A 146 -18.86 19.91 6.76
N GLY A 147 -19.97 19.96 6.00
CA GLY A 147 -21.18 20.71 6.37
C GLY A 147 -21.99 20.01 7.47
N LYS A 148 -23.00 20.71 8.01
CA LYS A 148 -23.84 20.19 9.12
C LYS A 148 -24.44 18.81 8.85
N ASP A 149 -24.97 18.60 7.64
CA ASP A 149 -25.61 17.33 7.29
C ASP A 149 -24.62 16.18 7.14
N GLY A 150 -23.37 16.48 6.78
CA GLY A 150 -22.30 15.48 6.70
C GLY A 150 -21.94 14.84 8.05
N PHE A 151 -22.27 15.51 9.16
CA PHE A 151 -22.12 14.92 10.50
C PHE A 151 -23.28 14.00 10.90
N ARG A 152 -24.42 14.08 10.20
CA ARG A 152 -25.62 13.28 10.51
C ARG A 152 -25.61 11.93 9.82
N TRP A 153 -24.89 11.83 8.71
CA TRP A 153 -24.80 10.60 7.93
C TRP A 153 -23.57 9.79 8.33
N SER A 154 -23.74 8.47 8.39
CA SER A 154 -22.67 7.50 8.53
C SER A 154 -23.06 6.21 7.81
N GLY A 155 -22.07 5.48 7.31
CA GLY A 155 -22.29 4.22 6.62
C GLY A 155 -21.31 4.00 5.48
N ARG A 156 -21.64 3.02 4.65
CA ARG A 156 -20.91 2.69 3.42
C ARG A 156 -21.81 3.04 2.24
N ALA A 157 -21.21 3.54 1.17
CA ALA A 157 -21.90 3.85 -0.07
C ALA A 157 -21.07 3.33 -1.25
N ASN A 158 -21.75 3.05 -2.35
CA ASN A 158 -21.15 2.71 -3.63
C ASN A 158 -21.72 3.69 -4.67
N ILE A 159 -20.84 4.23 -5.52
CA ILE A 159 -21.14 5.28 -6.51
C ILE A 159 -20.73 4.83 -7.89
#